data_AF-X1SVT5-F1
#
_entry.id   AF-X1SVT5-F1
#
_cell.length_a   1.000
_cell.length_b   1.000
_cell.length_c   1.000
_cell.angle_alpha   90.00
_cell.angle_beta   90.00
_cell.angle_gamma   90.00
#
_symmetry.space_group_name_H-M   'P 1'
#
loop_
_entity.id
_entity.type
_entity.pdbx_description
1 polymer ?
#
loop_
_entity_poly.entity_id
_entity_poly.type
_entity_poly.pdbx_seq_one_letter_code
_entity_poly.pdbx_strand_id
1 'polypeptide(L)' 'IRTGGELRLSNFMLWQTAYSELYFTKVLWPDFDEKELEKALEAYSQRRRRFGGD' A
#
# COMPACT_ATOMS: atom_id res chain seq x y z
N ILE A 1 2.37 -0.15 1.71
CA ILE A 1 1.24 -0.43 2.63
C ILE A 1 1.40 0.47 3.83
N ARG A 2 0.34 1.16 4.27
CA ARG A 2 0.32 1.93 5.52
C ARG A 2 -0.93 1.60 6.33
N THR A 3 -0.72 1.21 7.57
CA THR A 3 -1.76 0.86 8.56
C THR A 3 -2.16 2.09 9.39
N GLY A 4 -3.22 1.95 10.20
CA GLY A 4 -3.65 2.98 11.15
C GLY A 4 -4.55 4.08 10.58
N GLY A 5 -5.06 3.93 9.35
CA GLY A 5 -6.08 4.81 8.75
C GLY A 5 -5.58 6.14 8.20
N GLU A 6 -4.30 6.46 8.37
CA GLU A 6 -3.71 7.73 7.94
C GLU A 6 -3.28 7.72 6.47
N LEU A 7 -3.76 8.69 5.68
CA LEU A 7 -3.48 8.83 4.26
C LEU A 7 -2.28 9.76 4.00
N ARG A 8 -1.09 9.34 4.42
CA ARG A 8 0.15 10.10 4.20
C ARG A 8 1.36 9.18 4.06
N LEU A 9 2.47 9.68 3.53
CA LEU A 9 3.75 8.96 3.55
C LEU A 9 4.62 9.30 4.77
N SER A 10 4.36 10.44 5.42
CA SER A 10 5.16 10.90 6.57
C SER A 10 6.67 10.92 6.27
N ASN A 11 7.05 11.43 5.09
CA ASN A 11 8.45 11.53 4.64
C ASN A 11 9.18 10.18 4.49
N PHE A 12 8.45 9.07 4.35
CA PHE A 12 9.04 7.75 4.15
C PHE A 12 9.30 7.46 2.66
N MET A 13 10.57 7.17 2.32
CA MET A 13 10.99 6.65 1.01
C MET A 13 10.50 7.47 -0.19
N LEU A 14 10.60 8.81 -0.12
CA LEU A 14 10.02 9.71 -1.12
C LEU A 14 10.48 9.41 -2.55
N TRP A 15 11.78 9.17 -2.74
CA TRP A 15 12.33 8.90 -4.07
C TRP A 15 11.91 7.51 -4.58
N GLN A 16 12.06 6.49 -3.74
CA GLN A 16 11.79 5.11 -4.09
C GLN A 16 10.30 4.86 -4.34
N THR A 17 9.42 5.63 -3.69
CA THR A 17 7.97 5.49 -3.83
C THR A 17 7.37 6.32 -4.96
N ALA A 18 8.17 7.02 -5.76
CA ALA A 18 7.69 7.93 -6.81
C ALA A 18 6.67 7.31 -7.78
N TYR A 19 6.81 6.02 -8.07
CA TYR A 19 5.88 5.26 -8.94
C TYR A 19 5.25 4.05 -8.23
N SER A 20 5.40 3.96 -6.90
CA SER A 20 4.81 2.87 -6.13
C SER A 20 3.31 3.04 -5.99
N GLU A 21 2.58 1.94 -6.02
CA GLU A 21 1.18 1.97 -5.64
C GLU A 21 1.03 2.04 -4.13
N LEU A 22 0.19 2.97 -3.67
CA LEU A 22 -0.06 3.16 -2.26
C LEU A 22 -1.34 2.40 -1.84
N TYR A 23 -1.18 1.58 -0.80
CA TYR A 23 -2.26 0.85 -0.14
C TYR A 23 -2.35 1.34 1.30
N PHE A 24 -3.54 1.78 1.71
CA PHE A 24 -3.82 2.29 3.05
C PHE A 24 -4.94 1.47 3.67
N THR A 25 -4.79 1.08 4.93
CA THR A 25 -5.80 0.33 5.69
C THR A 25 -6.07 0.98 7.04
N LYS A 26 -7.31 0.84 7.52
CA LYS A 26 -7.73 1.27 8.87
C LYS A 26 -7.27 0.31 9.97
N VAL A 27 -6.86 -0.90 9.61
CA VAL A 27 -6.31 -1.89 10.55
C VAL A 27 -5.10 -1.29 11.25
N LEU A 28 -5.05 -1.40 12.59
CA LEU A 28 -3.93 -0.93 13.38
C LEU A 28 -2.74 -1.89 13.23
N TRP A 29 -1.52 -1.39 13.41
CA TRP A 29 -0.33 -2.23 13.23
C TRP A 29 -0.31 -3.52 14.08
N PRO A 30 -0.71 -3.52 15.37
CA PRO A 30 -0.77 -4.74 16.16
C PRO A 30 -1.76 -5.80 15.64
N ASP A 31 -2.78 -5.36 14.88
CA ASP A 31 -3.83 -6.21 14.34
C ASP A 31 -3.58 -6.60 12.87
N PHE A 32 -2.46 -6.16 12.28
CA PHE A 32 -2.13 -6.44 10.89
C PHE A 32 -1.41 -7.78 10.76
N ASP A 33 -2.12 -8.79 10.25
CA ASP A 33 -1.64 -10.17 10.11
C ASP A 33 -1.42 -10.58 8.64
N GLU A 34 -1.12 -11.86 8.41
CA GLU A 34 -0.89 -12.44 7.08
C GLU A 34 -2.10 -12.27 6.14
N LYS A 35 -3.33 -12.35 6.67
CA LYS A 35 -4.55 -12.19 5.87
C LYS A 35 -4.71 -10.75 5.40
N GLU A 36 -4.37 -9.78 6.25
CA GLU A 36 -4.37 -8.37 5.87
C GLU A 36 -3.29 -8.05 4.82
N LEU A 37 -2.16 -8.77 4.87
CA LEU A 37 -1.15 -8.69 3.82
C LEU A 37 -1.66 -9.27 2.49
N GLU A 38 -2.29 -10.45 2.51
CA GLU A 38 -2.90 -11.06 1.32
C GLU A 38 -3.91 -10.12 0.66
N LYS A 39 -4.79 -9.48 1.45
CA LYS A 39 -5.74 -8.47 0.96
C LYS A 39 -5.04 -7.28 0.28
N ALA A 40 -3.91 -6.84 0.84
CA ALA A 40 -3.14 -5.74 0.26
C ALA A 40 -2.49 -6.16 -1.09
N LEU A 41 -2.02 -7.40 -1.20
CA LEU A 41 -1.44 -7.95 -2.43
C LEU A 41 -2.51 -8.18 -3.51
N GLU A 42 -3.68 -8.69 -3.14
CA GLU A 42 -4.81 -8.83 -4.05
C GLU A 42 -5.27 -7.45 -4.57
N ALA A 43 -5.38 -6.46 -3.68
CA ALA A 43 -5.72 -5.10 -4.09
C ALA A 43 -4.67 -4.48 -5.03
N TYR A 44 -3.40 -4.88 -4.90
CA TYR A 44 -2.33 -4.48 -5.82
C TYR A 44 -2.44 -5.17 -7.18
N SER A 45 -2.71 -6.48 -7.21
CA SER A 45 -2.79 -7.25 -8.46
C SER A 45 -3.95 -6.82 -9.36
N GLN A 46 -5.05 -6.33 -8.77
CA GLN A 46 -6.22 -5.85 -9.51
C GLN A 46 -6.06 -4.44 -10.09
N ARG A 47 -4.98 -3.71 -9.72
CA ARG A 47 -4.78 -2.35 -10.23
C ARG A 47 -4.14 -2.38 -11.60
N ARG A 48 -4.80 -1.71 -12.54
CA ARG A 48 -4.23 -1.47 -13.87
C ARG A 48 -3.18 -0.38 -13.77
N ARG A 49 -1.91 -0.76 -13.96
CA ARG A 49 -0.79 0.18 -14.02
C ARG A 49 -1.06 1.23 -15.09
N ARG A 50 -0.93 2.51 -14.74
CA ARG A 50 -1.15 3.63 -15.66
C ARG A 50 0.10 4.02 -16.44
N PHE A 51 1.29 3.70 -15.93
CA PHE A 51 2.58 4.03 -16.54
C PHE A 51 3.54 2.85 -16.36
N GLY A 52 4.29 2.49 -17.41
CA GLY A 52 5.35 1.48 -17.35
C GLY A 52 4.89 0.03 -17.19
N GLY A 53 3.63 -0.27 -17.51
CA GLY A 53 3.16 -1.63 -17.83
C GLY A 53 2.50 -1.55 -19.20
N ASP A 54 2.81 -2.52 -20.06
CA ASP A 54 2.43 -2.57 -21.48
C ASP A 54 1.01 -2.06 -21.81
#